data_AF-A0A7X3RFS7-F1
#
_entry.id   AF-A0A7X3RFS7-F1
#
_cell.length_a   1.000
_cell.length_b   1.000
_cell.length_c   1.000
_cell.angle_alpha   90.00
_cell.angle_beta   90.00
_cell.angle_gamma   90.00
#
_symmetry.space_group_name_H-M   'P 1'
#
loop_
_entity.id
_entity.type
_entity.pdbx_description
1 polymer ?
#
loop_
_entity_poly.entity_id
_entity_poly.type
_entity_poly.pdbx_seq_one_letter_code
_entity_poly.pdbx_strand_id
1 'polypeptide(L)'
;KTKYSKYIKGVILFFVVIFGIINTLFMSLYERMFEFGVLRAVGTRPFGMARVILFEAGALAVVSIGFGMLLGFLVTVLLNYTGINYTGIEMVGVTIQEFIYPTLTVEQFIIYPVWLFVFTIIAGIYPARYAAKMSPAAAMRRSF
;
A
#
# COMPACT_ATOMS: atom_id res chain seq x y z
N LYS A 1 -12.22 -20.59 -14.34
CA LYS A 1 -11.90 -20.67 -12.88
C LYS A 1 -10.80 -19.68 -12.44
N THR A 2 -9.79 -19.39 -13.26
CA THR A 2 -8.64 -18.52 -12.90
C THR A 2 -9.00 -17.05 -12.60
N LYS A 3 -10.06 -16.49 -13.21
CA LYS A 3 -10.47 -15.10 -12.97
C LYS A 3 -10.84 -14.85 -11.49
N TYR A 4 -11.69 -15.69 -10.89
CA TYR A 4 -12.09 -15.55 -9.48
C TYR A 4 -10.91 -15.65 -8.50
N SER A 5 -9.95 -16.55 -8.77
CA SER A 5 -8.74 -16.68 -7.93
C SER A 5 -7.88 -15.41 -7.94
N LYS A 6 -7.77 -14.73 -9.10
CA LYS A 6 -7.03 -13.46 -9.20
C LYS A 6 -7.69 -12.35 -8.37
N TYR A 7 -9.01 -12.20 -8.45
CA TYR A 7 -9.73 -11.17 -7.68
C TYR A 7 -9.64 -11.41 -6.17
N ILE A 8 -9.83 -12.65 -5.70
CA ILE A 8 -9.78 -12.97 -4.26
C ILE A 8 -8.39 -12.65 -3.69
N LYS A 9 -7.30 -13.06 -4.36
CA LYS A 9 -5.93 -12.74 -3.94
C LYS A 9 -5.67 -11.25 -3.92
N GLY A 10 -6.12 -10.53 -4.96
CA GLY A 10 -5.99 -9.08 -5.05
C GLY A 10 -6.65 -8.36 -3.87
N VAL A 11 -7.88 -8.74 -3.51
CA VAL A 11 -8.61 -8.16 -2.38
C VAL A 11 -7.89 -8.45 -1.05
N ILE A 12 -7.40 -9.68 -0.82
CA ILE A 12 -6.70 -10.03 0.42
C ILE A 12 -5.41 -9.19 0.57
N LEU A 13 -4.57 -9.17 -0.47
CA LEU A 13 -3.32 -8.41 -0.46
C LEU A 13 -3.59 -6.91 -0.25
N PHE A 14 -4.65 -6.41 -0.86
CA PHE A 14 -5.08 -5.03 -0.69
C PHE A 14 -5.40 -4.68 0.77
N PHE A 15 -6.16 -5.52 1.46
CA PHE A 15 -6.42 -5.32 2.89
C PHE A 15 -5.13 -5.34 3.71
N VAL A 16 -4.23 -6.30 3.46
CA VAL A 16 -2.94 -6.40 4.16
C VAL A 16 -2.14 -5.10 4.03
N VAL A 17 -2.08 -4.53 2.82
CA VAL A 17 -1.38 -3.25 2.56
C VAL A 17 -2.04 -2.10 3.31
N ILE A 18 -3.37 -2.00 3.28
CA ILE A 18 -4.09 -0.94 4.03
C ILE A 18 -3.78 -1.01 5.53
N PHE A 19 -3.87 -2.20 6.12
CA PHE A 19 -3.58 -2.38 7.54
C PHE A 19 -2.14 -1.99 7.89
N GLY A 20 -1.18 -2.37 7.03
CA GLY A 20 0.21 -1.96 7.18
C GLY A 20 0.38 -0.43 7.17
N ILE A 21 -0.20 0.24 6.18
CA ILE A 21 -0.12 1.71 6.04
C ILE A 21 -0.77 2.41 7.23
N ILE A 22 -1.95 1.95 7.63
CA ILE A 22 -2.66 2.50 8.79
C ILE A 22 -1.79 2.38 10.06
N ASN A 23 -1.17 1.22 10.30
CA ASN A 23 -0.29 1.04 11.45
C ASN A 23 0.94 1.96 11.41
N THR A 24 1.57 2.11 10.25
CA THR A 24 2.71 3.03 10.09
C THR A 24 2.30 4.48 10.34
N LEU A 25 1.17 4.91 9.79
CA LEU A 25 0.66 6.26 10.02
C LEU A 25 0.31 6.48 11.49
N PHE A 26 -0.33 5.53 12.15
CA PHE A 26 -0.60 5.63 13.59
C PHE A 26 0.68 5.71 14.41
N MET A 27 1.70 4.92 14.09
CA MET A 27 3.00 4.99 14.76
C MET A 27 3.62 6.38 14.62
N SER A 28 3.69 6.92 13.40
CA SER A 28 4.21 8.27 13.15
C SER A 28 3.40 9.35 13.88
N LEU A 29 2.07 9.21 13.91
CA LEU A 29 1.20 10.09 14.69
C LEU A 29 1.53 10.06 16.18
N TYR A 30 1.79 8.88 16.74
CA TYR A 30 2.13 8.71 18.16
C TYR A 30 3.46 9.36 18.51
N GLU A 31 4.48 9.19 17.67
CA GLU A 31 5.80 9.81 17.86
C GLU A 31 5.72 11.33 17.79
N ARG A 32 4.88 11.86 16.90
CA ARG A 32 4.78 13.31 16.60
C ARG A 32 3.59 13.99 17.30
N MET A 33 2.92 13.33 18.25
CA MET A 33 1.75 13.91 18.94
C MET A 33 2.08 15.23 19.62
N PHE A 34 3.28 15.36 20.20
CA PHE A 34 3.71 16.59 20.86
C PHE A 34 3.83 17.74 19.87
N GLU A 35 4.49 17.51 18.71
CA GLU A 35 4.62 18.49 17.63
C GLU A 35 3.24 18.98 17.14
N PHE A 36 2.31 18.05 16.91
CA PHE A 36 0.94 18.38 16.50
C PHE A 36 0.17 19.13 17.58
N GLY A 37 0.41 18.83 18.85
CA GLY A 37 -0.14 19.57 19.98
C GLY A 37 0.34 21.02 20.03
N VAL A 38 1.64 21.25 19.83
CA VAL A 38 2.23 22.60 19.75
C VAL A 38 1.71 23.36 18.54
N LEU A 39 1.68 22.73 17.35
CA LEU A 39 1.10 23.33 16.14
C LEU A 39 -0.35 23.78 16.34
N ARG A 40 -1.14 22.98 17.07
CA ARG A 40 -2.52 23.32 17.41
C ARG A 40 -2.62 24.46 18.42
N ALA A 41 -1.71 24.55 19.38
CA ALA A 41 -1.64 25.65 20.34
C ALA A 41 -1.30 27.00 19.67
N VAL A 42 -0.49 26.98 18.62
CA VAL A 42 -0.17 28.17 17.79
C VAL A 42 -1.32 28.54 16.82
N GLY A 43 -2.40 27.75 16.79
CA GLY A 43 -3.60 28.06 16.01
C GLY A 43 -3.70 27.33 14.66
N THR A 44 -2.90 26.30 14.42
CA THR A 44 -2.97 25.53 13.17
C THR A 44 -4.34 24.88 12.99
N ARG A 45 -4.93 25.10 11.81
CA ARG A 45 -6.23 24.51 11.44
C ARG A 45 -6.12 22.97 11.41
N PRO A 46 -7.15 22.23 11.85
CA PRO A 46 -7.14 20.77 11.85
C PRO A 46 -6.97 20.17 10.44
N PHE A 47 -7.38 20.92 9.42
CA PHE A 47 -7.18 20.57 8.02
C PHE A 47 -5.69 20.59 7.61
N GLY A 48 -4.87 21.45 8.22
CA GLY A 48 -3.42 21.49 7.98
C GLY A 48 -2.74 20.20 8.44
N MET A 49 -3.12 19.68 9.60
CA MET A 49 -2.62 18.40 10.11
C MET A 49 -3.03 17.23 9.22
N ALA A 50 -4.31 17.18 8.82
CA ALA A 50 -4.79 16.15 7.89
C ALA A 50 -4.02 16.16 6.57
N ARG A 51 -3.67 17.35 6.06
CA ARG A 51 -2.90 17.49 4.81
C ARG A 51 -1.49 16.89 4.92
N VAL A 52 -0.80 17.10 6.05
CA VAL A 52 0.53 16.52 6.29
C VAL A 52 0.46 14.99 6.26
N ILE A 53 -0.52 14.41 6.94
CA ILE A 53 -0.70 12.95 7.02
C ILE A 53 -1.04 12.36 5.64
N LEU A 54 -1.87 13.05 4.85
CA LEU A 54 -2.16 12.63 3.48
C LEU A 54 -0.92 12.71 2.58
N PHE A 55 -0.04 13.69 2.80
CA PHE A 55 1.24 13.75 2.09
C PHE A 55 2.18 12.61 2.49
N GLU A 56 2.26 12.26 3.77
CA GLU A 56 3.04 11.09 4.23
C GLU A 56 2.50 9.79 3.62
N ALA A 57 1.17 9.59 3.65
CA ALA A 57 0.52 8.44 3.04
C ALA A 57 0.79 8.38 1.52
N GLY A 58 0.71 9.52 0.82
CA GLY A 58 1.01 9.61 -0.61
C GLY A 58 2.48 9.35 -0.92
N ALA A 59 3.40 9.86 -0.11
CA ALA A 59 4.83 9.61 -0.26
C ALA A 59 5.16 8.12 -0.08
N LEU A 60 4.60 7.49 0.97
CA LEU A 60 4.71 6.05 1.19
C LEU A 60 4.18 5.26 -0.01
N ALA A 61 3.01 5.65 -0.55
CA ALA A 61 2.42 5.00 -1.71
C ALA A 61 3.34 5.06 -2.94
N VAL A 62 3.89 6.24 -3.27
CA VAL A 62 4.77 6.42 -4.43
C VAL A 62 6.03 5.55 -4.29
N VAL A 63 6.65 5.57 -3.11
CA VAL A 63 7.86 4.77 -2.85
C VAL A 63 7.54 3.28 -2.95
N SER A 64 6.49 2.80 -2.27
CA SER A 64 6.09 1.39 -2.31
C SER A 64 5.72 0.92 -3.72
N ILE A 65 5.01 1.74 -4.50
CA ILE A 65 4.67 1.43 -5.89
C ILE A 65 5.93 1.34 -6.74
N GLY A 66 6.84 2.32 -6.65
CA GLY A 66 8.09 2.33 -7.40
C GLY A 66 8.94 1.08 -7.12
N PHE A 67 9.15 0.76 -5.84
CA PHE A 67 9.88 -0.45 -5.44
C PHE A 67 9.14 -1.74 -5.84
N GLY A 68 7.82 -1.80 -5.65
CA GLY A 68 7.02 -2.96 -6.01
C GLY A 68 7.01 -3.25 -7.51
N MET A 69 6.94 -2.21 -8.34
CA MET A 69 7.04 -2.32 -9.79
C MET A 69 8.42 -2.76 -10.23
N LEU A 70 9.48 -2.19 -9.66
CA LEU A 70 10.87 -2.58 -9.96
C LEU A 70 11.12 -4.05 -9.60
N LEU A 71 10.76 -4.47 -8.39
CA LEU A 71 10.91 -5.85 -7.94
C LEU A 71 10.04 -6.81 -8.75
N GLY A 72 8.78 -6.44 -9.02
CA GLY A 72 7.88 -7.25 -9.85
C GLY A 72 8.40 -7.43 -11.27
N PHE A 73 8.96 -6.38 -11.87
CA PHE A 73 9.61 -6.43 -13.17
C PHE A 73 10.85 -7.35 -13.13
N LEU A 74 11.76 -7.14 -12.18
CA LEU A 74 12.97 -7.96 -12.03
C LEU A 74 12.64 -9.45 -11.86
N VAL A 75 11.67 -9.77 -10.99
CA VAL A 75 11.22 -11.15 -10.77
C VAL A 75 10.63 -11.74 -12.06
N THR A 76 9.84 -10.96 -12.80
CA THR A 76 9.24 -11.40 -14.07
C THR A 76 10.32 -11.67 -15.12
N VAL A 77 11.31 -10.79 -15.26
CA VAL A 77 12.44 -10.95 -16.19
C VAL A 77 13.30 -12.15 -15.81
N LEU A 78 13.61 -12.32 -14.52
CA LEU A 78 14.37 -13.47 -14.03
C LEU A 78 13.66 -14.79 -14.33
N LEU A 79 12.35 -14.87 -14.06
CA LEU A 79 11.52 -16.04 -14.35
C LEU A 79 11.34 -16.30 -15.84
N ASN A 80 11.38 -15.25 -16.67
CA ASN A 80 11.37 -15.38 -18.12
C ASN A 80 12.69 -15.97 -18.63
N TYR A 81 13.83 -15.53 -18.06
CA TYR A 81 15.16 -15.96 -18.48
C TYR A 81 15.52 -17.38 -18.00
N THR A 82 15.11 -17.76 -16.79
CA THR A 82 15.30 -19.14 -16.30
C THR A 82 14.29 -20.11 -16.90
N GLY A 83 13.19 -19.60 -17.48
CA GLY A 83 12.02 -20.38 -17.85
C GLY A 83 11.35 -20.94 -16.60
N ILE A 84 10.05 -20.70 -16.42
CA ILE A 84 9.31 -21.45 -15.41
C ILE A 84 9.22 -22.88 -15.94
N ASN A 85 10.11 -23.74 -15.45
CA ASN A 85 10.16 -25.14 -15.83
C ASN A 85 8.94 -25.86 -15.23
N TYR A 86 7.83 -25.86 -15.98
CA TYR A 86 6.61 -26.60 -15.65
C TYR A 86 6.72 -28.10 -15.98
N THR A 87 7.89 -28.59 -16.40
CA THR A 87 8.12 -30.00 -16.67
C THR A 87 8.05 -30.78 -15.36
N GLY A 88 6.86 -31.29 -15.03
CA GLY A 88 6.59 -32.12 -13.85
C GLY A 88 5.40 -31.70 -12.98
N ILE A 89 4.73 -30.56 -13.25
CA ILE A 89 3.50 -30.20 -12.53
C ILE A 89 2.30 -30.77 -13.28
N GLU A 90 1.90 -32.00 -12.93
CA GLU A 90 0.66 -32.59 -13.42
C GLU A 90 -0.55 -31.85 -12.84
N MET A 91 -1.24 -31.09 -13.68
CA MET A 91 -2.57 -30.58 -13.37
C MET A 91 -3.57 -31.30 -14.29
N VAL A 92 -4.22 -32.34 -13.77
CA VAL A 92 -5.38 -33.00 -14.41
C VAL A 92 -5.05 -33.64 -15.77
N GLY A 93 -4.03 -34.49 -15.84
CA GLY A 93 -3.82 -35.40 -16.97
C GLY A 93 -3.51 -34.76 -18.33
N VAL A 94 -3.15 -33.47 -18.37
CA VAL A 94 -2.70 -32.78 -19.59
C VAL A 94 -1.29 -32.28 -19.36
N THR A 95 -0.34 -32.80 -20.14
CA THR A 95 1.04 -32.33 -20.17
C THR A 95 1.05 -30.92 -20.73
N ILE A 96 1.26 -29.91 -19.89
CA ILE A 96 1.47 -28.54 -20.36
C ILE A 96 2.86 -28.49 -20.98
N GLN A 97 2.93 -28.58 -22.30
CA GLN A 97 4.17 -28.52 -23.08
C GLN A 97 4.56 -27.10 -23.52
N GLU A 98 3.79 -26.07 -23.13
CA GLU A 98 4.06 -24.69 -23.55
C GLU A 98 4.45 -23.80 -22.37
N PHE A 99 5.56 -23.07 -22.57
CA PHE A 99 6.01 -22.01 -21.68
C PHE A 99 4.89 -20.96 -21.53
N ILE A 100 4.33 -20.84 -20.32
CA ILE A 100 3.44 -19.72 -20.00
C ILE A 100 4.34 -18.49 -19.82
N TYR A 101 4.51 -17.75 -20.91
CA TYR A 101 5.12 -16.43 -20.83
C TYR A 101 4.19 -15.52 -20.04
N PRO A 102 4.64 -14.91 -18.91
CA PRO A 102 3.88 -13.85 -18.27
C PRO A 102 3.76 -12.72 -19.30
N THR A 103 2.57 -12.56 -19.87
CA THR A 103 2.30 -11.44 -20.77
C THR A 103 2.31 -10.17 -19.93
N LEU A 104 3.42 -9.43 -20.03
CA LEU A 104 3.55 -8.06 -19.51
C LEU A 104 2.58 -7.18 -20.29
N THR A 105 1.32 -7.19 -19.88
CA THR A 105 0.32 -6.29 -20.44
C THR A 105 0.56 -4.94 -19.76
N VAL A 106 0.91 -3.93 -20.55
CA VAL A 106 1.22 -2.57 -20.07
C VAL A 106 0.10 -2.00 -19.17
N GLU A 107 -1.15 -2.40 -19.44
CA GLU A 107 -2.31 -2.08 -18.62
C GLU A 107 -2.16 -2.49 -17.16
N GLN A 108 -1.52 -3.63 -16.86
CA GLN A 108 -1.30 -4.08 -15.48
C GLN A 108 -0.25 -3.24 -14.75
N PHE A 109 0.70 -2.66 -15.50
CA PHE A 109 1.75 -1.79 -14.96
C PHE A 109 1.26 -0.36 -14.73
N ILE A 110 0.11 0.04 -15.29
CA ILE A 110 -0.41 1.40 -15.12
C ILE A 110 -1.68 1.39 -14.26
N ILE A 111 -2.66 0.54 -14.60
CA ILE A 111 -3.98 0.55 -13.97
C ILE A 111 -3.89 0.10 -12.50
N TYR A 112 -3.20 -1.00 -12.21
CA TYR A 112 -3.10 -1.50 -10.83
C TYR A 112 -2.37 -0.57 -9.87
N PRO A 113 -1.19 0.00 -10.20
CA PRO A 113 -0.54 0.96 -9.32
C PRO A 113 -1.33 2.26 -9.15
N VAL A 114 -2.05 2.74 -10.18
CA VAL A 114 -2.95 3.89 -10.03
C VAL A 114 -4.07 3.58 -9.04
N TRP A 115 -4.72 2.41 -9.17
CA TRP A 115 -5.74 2.00 -8.20
C TRP A 115 -5.16 1.85 -6.79
N LEU A 116 -3.98 1.22 -6.65
CA LEU A 116 -3.28 1.12 -5.36
C LEU A 116 -3.04 2.50 -4.75
N PHE A 117 -2.54 3.46 -5.53
CA PHE A 117 -2.31 4.83 -5.06
C PHE A 117 -3.60 5.48 -4.58
N VAL A 118 -4.66 5.45 -5.40
CA VAL A 118 -5.97 6.01 -5.06
C VAL A 118 -6.50 5.41 -3.77
N PHE A 119 -6.42 4.08 -3.64
CA PHE A 119 -6.88 3.40 -2.45
C PHE A 119 -6.03 3.69 -1.22
N THR A 120 -4.72 3.82 -1.34
CA THR A 120 -3.85 4.22 -0.24
C THR A 120 -4.22 5.61 0.26
N ILE A 121 -4.48 6.56 -0.65
CA ILE A 121 -4.97 7.89 -0.28
C ILE A 121 -6.31 7.79 0.45
N ILE A 122 -7.26 7.01 -0.07
CA ILE A 122 -8.57 6.78 0.56
C ILE A 122 -8.41 6.18 1.96
N ALA A 123 -7.56 5.18 2.11
CA ALA A 123 -7.27 4.56 3.40
C ALA A 123 -6.62 5.56 4.37
N GLY A 124 -5.71 6.41 3.89
CA GLY A 124 -5.05 7.47 4.64
C GLY A 124 -5.99 8.58 5.14
N ILE A 125 -7.18 8.74 4.53
CA ILE A 125 -8.21 9.67 5.03
C ILE A 125 -8.68 9.27 6.44
N TYR A 126 -8.71 7.97 6.77
CA TYR A 126 -9.12 7.50 8.10
C TYR A 126 -8.19 7.99 9.22
N PRO A 127 -6.86 7.70 9.21
CA PRO A 127 -5.94 8.20 10.23
C PRO A 127 -5.80 9.73 10.16
N ALA A 128 -5.88 10.36 8.98
CA ALA A 128 -5.86 11.82 8.86
C ALA A 128 -7.05 12.47 9.59
N ARG A 129 -8.26 11.90 9.47
CA ARG A 129 -9.44 12.35 10.22
C ARG A 129 -9.33 12.06 11.71
N TYR A 130 -8.74 10.93 12.09
CA TYR A 130 -8.49 10.59 13.47
C TYR A 130 -7.58 11.63 14.14
N ALA A 131 -6.43 11.94 13.52
CA ALA A 131 -5.49 12.94 14.01
C ALA A 131 -6.10 14.35 14.08
N ALA A 132 -6.91 14.74 13.09
CA ALA A 132 -7.59 16.03 13.08
C ALA A 132 -8.57 16.22 14.24
N LYS A 133 -9.17 15.13 14.74
CA LYS A 133 -10.09 15.14 15.89
C LYS A 133 -9.41 14.91 17.23
N MET A 134 -8.13 14.53 17.24
CA MET A 134 -7.40 14.25 18.47
C MET A 134 -7.16 15.55 19.24
N SER A 135 -7.58 15.60 20.50
CA SER A 135 -7.43 16.78 21.34
C SER A 135 -5.99 16.86 21.89
N PRO A 136 -5.27 18.00 21.71
CA PRO A 136 -3.90 18.18 22.22
C PRO A 136 -3.76 17.94 23.72
N ALA A 137 -4.81 18.25 24.49
CA ALA A 137 -4.85 18.11 25.94
C ALA A 137 -4.77 16.65 26.43
N ALA A 138 -5.28 15.68 25.66
CA ALA A 138 -5.13 14.26 26.00
C ALA A 138 -3.73 13.72 25.67
N ALA A 139 -3.08 14.27 24.64
CA ALA A 139 -1.73 13.88 24.23
C ALA A 139 -0.65 14.35 25.22
N MET A 140 -0.75 15.59 25.73
CA MET A 140 0.20 16.14 26.72
C MET A 140 0.09 15.50 28.12
N ARG A 141 -1.03 14.86 28.43
CA ARG A 141 -1.28 14.25 29.75
C ARG A 141 -0.68 12.85 29.90
N ARG A 142 -0.18 12.26 28.82
CA ARG A 142 0.40 10.90 28.80
C ARG A 142 1.93 10.88 28.96
N SER A 143 2.57 12.04 28.93
CA SER A 143 4.01 12.21 29.14
C SER A 143 4.39 12.57 30.60
N PHE A 144 3.42 12.53 31.52
CA PHE A 144 3.63 12.64 32.96
C PHE A 144 3.19 11.36 33.65
#